data_AF-A0A436GBJ5-F1
#
_entry.id   AF-A0A436GBJ5-F1
#
_cell.length_a   1.000
_cell.length_b   1.000
_cell.length_c   1.000
_cell.angle_alpha   90.00
_cell.angle_beta   90.00
_cell.angle_gamma   90.00
#
_symmetry.space_group_name_H-M   'P 1'
#
loop_
_entity.id
_entity.type
_entity.pdbx_description
1 polymer ?
#
loop_
_entity_poly.entity_id
_entity_poly.type
_entity_poly.pdbx_seq_one_letter_code
_entity_poly.pdbx_strand_id
1 'polypeptide(L)'
;MAVQAVQIAAVTGSPDGQSSHPAVVVSNDAYTARLHTSLEAVRPLWLRLQADGVCTAHQNYAWAEGIVARLMPEGAELLIVEVNDAVTGVPRMLVPLIRRPAFRHRVIEWLSCGVCDYSAPLLADASPWTTQSAQAAWAAVRSVLPPADRIQIRGIPQSISGVANPLALLAATRDSLHTSFGLAIDGDPETVLKRLCRPSFVKAFNKDWRRLERLGGVELVEANTPALVEVIFAGLVRMRLSRFRELGRFDLLTQAAVVDFYRNAALEGLSDGSVRLFGLRVCEALIAVKYLLI
;
A
#
# COMPACT_ATOMS: atom_id res chain seq x y z
N MET A 1 59.58 -39.49 31.18
CA MET A 1 60.26 -38.38 30.49
C MET A 1 59.30 -37.20 30.47
N ALA A 2 59.65 -36.14 31.22
CA ALA A 2 59.12 -34.75 31.28
C ALA A 2 57.65 -34.49 30.86
N VAL A 3 56.71 -34.08 31.71
CA VAL A 3 56.58 -32.85 32.55
C VAL A 3 56.65 -31.54 31.75
N GLN A 4 55.49 -30.89 31.57
CA GLN A 4 55.17 -29.45 31.69
C GLN A 4 53.87 -29.18 30.92
N ALA A 5 52.99 -28.24 31.23
CA ALA A 5 52.60 -27.54 32.44
C ALA A 5 51.29 -26.79 32.08
N VAL A 6 50.55 -26.43 33.12
CA VAL A 6 49.20 -25.85 33.19
C VAL A 6 49.07 -24.46 32.55
N GLN A 7 47.89 -24.14 31.98
CA GLN A 7 47.17 -22.90 32.28
C GLN A 7 45.66 -22.96 31.98
N ILE A 8 44.90 -22.30 32.85
CA ILE A 8 43.44 -22.29 33.06
C ILE A 8 42.87 -20.92 32.62
N ALA A 9 41.54 -20.90 32.36
CA ALA A 9 40.58 -19.76 32.33
C ALA A 9 40.15 -19.32 30.91
N ALA A 10 38.88 -19.54 30.49
CA ALA A 10 37.64 -18.76 30.79
C ALA A 10 37.64 -17.39 30.10
N VAL A 11 36.59 -16.79 29.52
CA VAL A 11 35.16 -17.05 29.31
C VAL A 11 34.70 -15.94 28.33
N THR A 12 33.68 -16.21 27.50
CA THR A 12 32.79 -15.28 26.74
C THR A 12 33.36 -14.26 25.74
N GLY A 13 32.82 -14.33 24.52
CA GLY A 13 32.73 -13.21 23.56
C GLY A 13 31.59 -13.46 22.56
N SER A 14 30.62 -12.54 22.50
CA SER A 14 29.43 -12.53 21.63
C SER A 14 29.71 -12.69 20.13
N PRO A 15 28.71 -13.11 19.33
CA PRO A 15 28.73 -12.94 17.89
C PRO A 15 28.13 -11.57 17.53
N ASP A 16 28.96 -10.62 17.11
CA ASP A 16 28.52 -9.43 16.38
C ASP A 16 29.19 -9.42 15.01
N GLY A 17 28.38 -9.19 13.98
CA GLY A 17 28.87 -9.01 12.62
C GLY A 17 27.84 -9.33 11.55
N GLN A 18 26.63 -8.75 11.63
CA GLN A 18 25.80 -8.61 10.42
C GLN A 18 26.54 -7.70 9.45
N SER A 19 27.10 -8.31 8.40
CA SER A 19 27.71 -7.60 7.29
C SER A 19 26.63 -6.92 6.46
N SER A 20 26.48 -5.62 6.65
CA SER A 20 25.80 -4.70 5.74
C SER A 20 26.59 -4.63 4.43
N HIS A 21 26.06 -5.24 3.37
CA HIS A 21 26.64 -5.11 2.04
C HIS A 21 26.48 -3.67 1.53
N PRO A 22 27.55 -3.02 1.04
CA PRO A 22 27.46 -1.68 0.49
C PRO A 22 26.67 -1.73 -0.82
N ALA A 23 25.52 -1.05 -0.85
CA ALA A 23 24.71 -0.89 -2.05
C ALA A 23 25.49 -0.11 -3.12
N VAL A 24 25.56 -0.68 -4.33
CA VAL A 24 26.23 -0.08 -5.50
C VAL A 24 25.46 1.17 -5.92
N VAL A 25 26.11 2.33 -5.84
CA VAL A 25 25.59 3.61 -6.35
C VAL A 25 25.99 3.73 -7.81
N VAL A 26 25.05 3.54 -8.75
CA VAL A 26 25.26 3.88 -10.16
C VAL A 26 24.45 5.13 -10.46
N SER A 27 25.14 6.27 -10.48
CA SER A 27 24.60 7.62 -10.67
C SER A 27 24.35 7.93 -12.15
N ASN A 28 23.25 8.62 -12.42
CA ASN A 28 23.26 9.64 -13.47
C ASN A 28 23.45 11.01 -12.79
N ASP A 29 23.79 12.05 -13.54
CA ASP A 29 24.15 13.36 -12.97
C ASP A 29 23.02 14.01 -12.13
N ALA A 30 21.78 13.52 -12.24
CA ALA A 30 20.62 14.04 -11.51
C ALA A 30 20.25 13.23 -10.26
N TYR A 31 20.37 11.89 -10.30
CA TYR A 31 19.90 11.03 -9.21
C TYR A 31 20.87 9.88 -8.89
N THR A 32 20.91 9.54 -7.61
CA THR A 32 21.47 8.28 -7.10
C THR A 32 20.35 7.39 -6.58
N ALA A 33 20.59 6.08 -6.56
CA ALA A 33 19.65 5.11 -6.01
C ALA A 33 20.32 4.14 -5.05
N ARG A 34 19.56 3.67 -4.05
CA ARG A 34 19.96 2.65 -3.09
C ARG A 34 18.86 1.60 -2.99
N LEU A 35 19.22 0.34 -3.15
CA LEU A 35 18.31 -0.79 -2.94
C LEU A 35 18.33 -1.22 -1.47
N HIS A 36 17.14 -1.32 -0.87
CA HIS A 36 16.87 -1.91 0.43
C HIS A 36 16.09 -3.20 0.26
N THR A 37 16.46 -4.25 0.98
CA THR A 37 15.81 -5.57 0.94
C THR A 37 15.10 -5.93 2.25
N SER A 38 14.98 -4.98 3.19
CA SER A 38 14.19 -5.12 4.42
C SER A 38 13.38 -3.85 4.68
N LEU A 39 12.19 -4.00 5.26
CA LEU A 39 11.36 -2.87 5.69
C LEU A 39 12.00 -2.11 6.86
N GLU A 40 12.65 -2.82 7.77
CA GLU A 40 13.29 -2.23 8.95
C GLU A 40 14.34 -1.18 8.57
N ALA A 41 15.19 -1.48 7.59
CA ALA A 41 16.26 -0.59 7.14
C ALA A 41 15.73 0.75 6.60
N VAL A 42 14.53 0.74 6.00
CA VAL A 42 13.95 1.91 5.37
C VAL A 42 12.86 2.58 6.22
N ARG A 43 12.43 1.95 7.32
CA ARG A 43 11.34 2.43 8.19
C ARG A 43 11.47 3.90 8.58
N PRO A 44 12.64 4.43 9.02
CA PRO A 44 12.76 5.85 9.38
C PRO A 44 12.53 6.80 8.20
N LEU A 45 12.98 6.43 7.01
CA LEU A 45 12.74 7.22 5.80
C LEU A 45 11.29 7.10 5.38
N TRP A 46 10.74 5.88 5.34
CA TRP A 46 9.37 5.62 4.92
C TRP A 46 8.37 6.40 5.76
N LEU A 47 8.47 6.35 7.09
CA LEU A 47 7.57 7.08 8.00
C LEU A 47 7.68 8.60 7.82
N ARG A 48 8.88 9.12 7.54
CA ARG A 48 9.07 10.55 7.24
C ARG A 48 8.38 10.94 5.94
N LEU A 49 8.59 10.19 4.85
CA LEU A 49 7.95 10.48 3.56
C LEU A 49 6.43 10.29 3.63
N GLN A 50 5.94 9.37 4.46
CA GLN A 50 4.51 9.22 4.72
C GLN A 50 3.92 10.43 5.45
N ALA A 51 4.64 10.98 6.43
CA ALA A 51 4.17 12.10 7.23
C ALA A 51 4.26 13.45 6.50
N ASP A 52 5.40 13.71 5.85
CA ASP A 52 5.75 15.02 5.31
C ASP A 52 5.64 15.10 3.77
N GLY A 53 5.64 13.95 3.12
CA GLY A 53 5.69 13.82 1.68
C GLY A 53 4.33 13.66 1.02
N VAL A 54 4.34 13.06 -0.17
CA VAL A 54 3.14 12.84 -0.97
C VAL A 54 3.02 11.36 -1.32
N CYS A 55 1.99 10.72 -0.78
CA CYS A 55 1.69 9.30 -1.01
C CYS A 55 0.18 9.04 -0.95
N THR A 56 -0.23 7.80 -1.21
CA THR A 56 -1.61 7.34 -0.98
C THR A 56 -1.64 6.44 0.24
N ALA A 57 -2.84 6.18 0.77
CA ALA A 57 -3.04 5.28 1.90
C ALA A 57 -2.46 3.86 1.67
N HIS A 58 -2.35 3.40 0.41
CA HIS A 58 -1.71 2.12 0.06
C HIS A 58 -0.20 2.09 0.27
N GLN A 59 0.43 3.24 0.49
CA GLN A 59 1.84 3.37 0.81
C GLN A 59 2.08 3.61 2.31
N ASN A 60 1.04 3.58 3.15
CA ASN A 60 1.25 3.62 4.60
C ASN A 60 2.14 2.46 5.04
N TYR A 61 3.07 2.72 5.95
CA TYR A 61 4.03 1.74 6.42
C TYR A 61 3.35 0.51 7.03
N ALA A 62 2.31 0.68 7.85
CA ALA A 62 1.54 -0.43 8.42
C ALA A 62 0.91 -1.33 7.33
N TRP A 63 0.42 -0.73 6.23
CA TRP A 63 -0.12 -1.48 5.09
C TRP A 63 0.96 -2.30 4.40
N ALA A 64 2.12 -1.68 4.10
CA ALA A 64 3.26 -2.35 3.49
C ALA A 64 3.83 -3.47 4.37
N GLU A 65 3.91 -3.24 5.68
CA GLU A 65 4.33 -4.23 6.68
C GLU A 65 3.36 -5.41 6.72
N GLY A 66 2.06 -5.15 6.70
CA GLY A 66 1.04 -6.19 6.60
C GLY A 66 1.18 -7.04 5.34
N ILE A 67 1.49 -6.43 4.19
CA ILE A 67 1.73 -7.14 2.93
C ILE A 67 2.97 -8.03 3.05
N VAL A 68 4.09 -7.47 3.52
CA VAL A 68 5.36 -8.21 3.65
C VAL A 68 5.22 -9.39 4.60
N ALA A 69 4.51 -9.21 5.72
CA ALA A 69 4.33 -10.23 6.73
C ALA A 69 3.40 -11.38 6.31
N ARG A 70 2.41 -11.14 5.44
CA ARG A 70 1.29 -12.07 5.22
C ARG A 70 1.04 -12.47 3.77
N LEU A 71 1.42 -11.65 2.80
CA LEU A 71 0.98 -11.77 1.41
C LEU A 71 2.12 -11.96 0.40
N MET A 72 3.38 -11.95 0.86
CA MET A 72 4.52 -12.19 -0.03
C MET A 72 4.43 -13.58 -0.66
N PRO A 73 4.46 -13.69 -2.01
CA PRO A 73 4.50 -14.98 -2.66
C PRO A 73 5.76 -15.76 -2.27
N GLU A 74 5.67 -17.09 -2.29
CA GLU A 74 6.82 -17.94 -2.01
C GLU A 74 7.99 -17.63 -2.98
N GLY A 75 9.19 -17.48 -2.41
CA GLY A 75 10.39 -17.14 -3.17
C GLY A 75 10.43 -15.71 -3.73
N ALA A 76 9.52 -14.82 -3.28
CA ALA A 76 9.56 -13.41 -3.59
C ALA A 76 10.58 -12.66 -2.70
N GLU A 77 11.23 -11.67 -3.30
CA GLU A 77 12.21 -10.80 -2.68
C GLU A 77 11.63 -9.39 -2.58
N LEU A 78 11.77 -8.75 -1.42
CA LEU A 78 11.41 -7.35 -1.22
C LEU A 78 12.47 -6.45 -1.86
N LEU A 79 12.05 -5.47 -2.65
CA LEU A 79 12.92 -4.53 -3.34
C LEU A 79 12.41 -3.10 -3.13
N ILE A 80 12.98 -2.36 -2.18
CA ILE A 80 12.59 -0.99 -1.91
C ILE A 80 13.72 -0.06 -2.38
N VAL A 81 13.45 0.76 -3.38
CA VAL A 81 14.48 1.64 -3.96
C VAL A 81 14.30 3.05 -3.43
N GLU A 82 15.30 3.52 -2.69
CA GLU A 82 15.47 4.93 -2.31
C GLU A 82 16.13 5.67 -3.46
N VAL A 83 15.54 6.79 -3.88
CA VAL A 83 16.10 7.68 -4.91
C VAL A 83 16.41 9.02 -4.28
N ASN A 84 17.65 9.47 -4.43
CA ASN A 84 18.16 10.70 -3.87
C ASN A 84 18.63 11.64 -4.99
N ASP A 85 18.51 12.95 -4.77
CA ASP A 85 19.16 13.96 -5.60
C ASP A 85 20.69 13.76 -5.56
N ALA A 86 21.33 13.69 -6.72
CA ALA A 86 22.76 13.33 -6.81
C ALA A 86 23.68 14.40 -6.24
N VAL A 87 23.27 15.67 -6.24
CA VAL A 87 24.09 16.80 -5.79
C VAL A 87 23.96 17.01 -4.29
N THR A 88 22.72 17.00 -3.78
CA THR A 88 22.42 17.31 -2.38
C THR A 88 22.33 16.09 -1.49
N GLY A 89 22.15 14.89 -2.05
CA GLY A 89 21.92 13.65 -1.31
C GLY A 89 20.53 13.56 -0.67
N VAL A 90 19.64 14.54 -0.89
CA VAL A 90 18.32 14.59 -0.28
C VAL A 90 17.39 13.56 -0.93
N PRO A 91 16.61 12.77 -0.14
CA PRO A 91 15.63 11.85 -0.68
C PRO A 91 14.57 12.52 -1.54
N ARG A 92 14.24 11.89 -2.67
CA ARG A 92 13.25 12.38 -3.65
C ARG A 92 12.04 11.47 -3.75
N MET A 93 12.26 10.16 -3.73
CA MET A 93 11.17 9.20 -3.66
C MET A 93 11.61 7.84 -3.12
N LEU A 94 10.63 7.07 -2.66
CA LEU A 94 10.76 5.66 -2.33
C LEU A 94 9.86 4.81 -3.23
N VAL A 95 10.45 3.79 -3.85
CA VAL A 95 9.77 2.92 -4.82
C VAL A 95 9.67 1.49 -4.27
N PRO A 96 8.54 1.11 -3.67
CA PRO A 96 8.36 -0.23 -3.12
C PRO A 96 7.95 -1.24 -4.19
N LEU A 97 8.81 -2.23 -4.41
CA LEU A 97 8.67 -3.29 -5.41
C LEU A 97 8.88 -4.65 -4.76
N ILE A 98 8.51 -5.70 -5.49
CA ILE A 98 8.90 -7.08 -5.20
C ILE A 98 9.44 -7.74 -6.46
N ARG A 99 10.33 -8.70 -6.30
CA ARG A 99 10.74 -9.61 -7.36
C ARG A 99 10.27 -11.01 -7.02
N ARG A 100 9.48 -11.61 -7.89
CA ARG A 100 8.96 -12.96 -7.65
C ARG A 100 9.23 -13.91 -8.82
N PRO A 101 9.30 -15.22 -8.57
CA PRO A 101 9.25 -16.21 -9.63
C PRO A 101 7.89 -16.16 -10.34
N ALA A 102 7.91 -16.37 -11.66
CA ALA A 102 6.75 -16.51 -12.52
C ALA A 102 7.05 -17.61 -13.54
N PHE A 103 6.70 -18.86 -13.21
CA PHE A 103 7.15 -20.05 -13.95
C PHE A 103 8.68 -20.07 -14.11
N ARG A 104 9.19 -19.97 -15.35
CA ARG A 104 10.62 -19.97 -15.67
C ARG A 104 11.23 -18.56 -15.75
N HIS A 105 10.48 -17.53 -15.35
CA HIS A 105 10.89 -16.13 -15.42
C HIS A 105 10.91 -15.48 -14.03
N ARG A 106 11.59 -14.34 -13.94
CA ARG A 106 11.60 -13.43 -12.80
C ARG A 106 10.92 -12.13 -13.20
N VAL A 107 9.93 -11.72 -12.41
CA VAL A 107 9.16 -10.50 -12.64
C VAL A 107 9.35 -9.57 -11.45
N ILE A 108 9.66 -8.31 -11.73
CA ILE A 108 9.59 -7.22 -10.76
C ILE A 108 8.24 -6.54 -10.92
N GLU A 109 7.50 -6.42 -9.84
CA GLU A 109 6.19 -5.75 -9.80
C GLU A 109 6.06 -4.87 -8.55
N TRP A 110 4.98 -4.11 -8.47
CA TRP A 110 4.71 -3.28 -7.30
C TRP A 110 4.50 -4.12 -6.04
N LEU A 111 4.93 -3.64 -4.87
CA LEU A 111 4.56 -4.23 -3.58
C LEU A 111 3.06 -4.00 -3.34
N SER A 112 2.24 -4.86 -3.93
CA SER A 112 0.77 -4.81 -3.87
C SER A 112 0.18 -6.14 -3.43
N CYS A 113 0.67 -7.27 -3.97
CA CYS A 113 0.06 -8.59 -3.78
C CYS A 113 -1.47 -8.63 -4.00
N GLY A 114 -2.00 -7.70 -4.83
CA GLY A 114 -3.41 -7.59 -5.15
C GLY A 114 -4.24 -6.72 -4.18
N VAL A 115 -3.64 -6.17 -3.11
CA VAL A 115 -4.35 -5.38 -2.10
C VAL A 115 -4.09 -3.87 -2.21
N CYS A 116 -3.38 -3.42 -3.25
CA CYS A 116 -3.20 -2.01 -3.58
C CYS A 116 -3.78 -1.66 -4.94
N ASP A 117 -4.68 -0.67 -4.98
CA ASP A 117 -5.29 -0.17 -6.22
C ASP A 117 -4.36 0.78 -6.98
N TYR A 118 -3.46 1.46 -6.26
CA TYR A 118 -2.53 2.45 -6.81
C TYR A 118 -1.07 2.07 -6.60
N SER A 119 -0.33 2.04 -7.71
CA SER A 119 1.14 1.98 -7.74
C SER A 119 1.70 3.39 -7.78
N ALA A 120 1.94 3.95 -6.60
CA ALA A 120 2.42 5.32 -6.41
C ALA A 120 3.66 5.31 -5.51
N PRO A 121 4.83 5.83 -5.96
CA PRO A 121 5.96 5.99 -5.06
C PRO A 121 5.63 6.95 -3.91
N LEU A 122 6.33 6.82 -2.79
CA LEU A 122 6.30 7.84 -1.75
C LEU A 122 7.20 8.98 -2.22
N LEU A 123 6.64 10.13 -2.56
CA LEU A 123 7.40 11.31 -2.96
C LEU A 123 7.80 12.09 -1.71
N ALA A 124 9.00 12.66 -1.71
CA ALA A 124 9.50 13.41 -0.55
C ALA A 124 8.83 14.76 -0.34
N ASP A 125 8.32 15.36 -1.40
CA ASP A 125 7.64 16.66 -1.38
C ASP A 125 6.71 16.80 -2.60
N ALA A 126 6.05 17.96 -2.69
CA ALA A 126 5.16 18.31 -3.79
C ALA A 126 5.87 18.96 -5.00
N SER A 127 7.20 18.89 -5.08
CA SER A 127 7.93 19.43 -6.23
C SER A 127 7.47 18.76 -7.52
N PRO A 128 7.27 19.52 -8.60
CA PRO A 128 6.77 18.96 -9.86
C PRO A 128 7.80 18.04 -10.51
N TRP A 129 7.29 16.96 -11.11
CA TRP A 129 8.07 16.06 -11.96
C TRP A 129 7.92 16.43 -13.43
N THR A 130 9.02 16.41 -14.16
CA THR A 130 9.03 16.52 -15.63
C THR A 130 9.26 15.13 -16.21
N THR A 131 8.94 14.93 -17.49
CA THR A 131 9.28 13.69 -18.19
C THR A 131 10.78 13.40 -18.13
N GLN A 132 11.64 14.42 -18.24
CA GLN A 132 13.09 14.24 -18.17
C GLN A 132 13.54 13.78 -16.78
N SER A 133 13.08 14.44 -15.71
CA SER A 133 13.45 14.08 -14.34
C SER A 133 12.90 12.72 -13.93
N ALA A 134 11.67 12.38 -14.35
CA ALA A 134 11.09 11.06 -14.12
C ALA A 134 11.89 9.95 -14.82
N GLN A 135 12.32 10.16 -16.07
CA GLN A 135 13.15 9.20 -16.80
C GLN A 135 14.53 9.01 -16.16
N ALA A 136 15.17 10.10 -15.73
CA ALA A 136 16.45 10.02 -15.02
C ALA A 136 16.30 9.28 -13.68
N ALA A 137 15.25 9.58 -12.90
CA ALA A 137 14.99 8.90 -11.64
C ALA A 137 14.71 7.40 -11.85
N TRP A 138 13.93 7.05 -12.87
CA TRP A 138 13.66 5.65 -13.20
C TRP A 138 14.90 4.91 -13.72
N ALA A 139 15.79 5.58 -14.45
CA ALA A 139 17.07 5.01 -14.84
C ALA A 139 17.95 4.68 -13.61
N ALA A 140 17.98 5.57 -12.61
CA ALA A 140 18.65 5.31 -11.34
C ALA A 140 17.99 4.14 -10.58
N VAL A 141 16.66 4.06 -10.55
CA VAL A 141 15.96 2.89 -9.97
C VAL A 141 16.41 1.60 -10.63
N ARG A 142 16.41 1.56 -11.97
CA ARG A 142 16.78 0.36 -12.74
C ARG A 142 18.23 -0.06 -12.56
N SER A 143 19.14 0.86 -12.24
CA SER A 143 20.56 0.55 -12.12
C SER A 143 20.90 -0.28 -10.88
N VAL A 144 20.03 -0.25 -9.85
CA VAL A 144 20.21 -1.00 -8.60
C VAL A 144 19.30 -2.23 -8.48
N LEU A 145 18.34 -2.41 -9.40
CA LEU A 145 17.44 -3.56 -9.37
C LEU A 145 18.18 -4.84 -9.79
N PRO A 146 17.86 -5.99 -9.14
CA PRO A 146 18.40 -7.27 -9.56
C PRO A 146 17.88 -7.68 -10.95
N PRO A 147 18.57 -8.60 -11.65
CA PRO A 147 18.13 -9.09 -12.95
C PRO A 147 16.72 -9.68 -12.91
N ALA A 148 15.90 -9.28 -13.88
CA ALA A 148 14.55 -9.79 -14.10
C ALA A 148 14.23 -9.79 -15.60
N ASP A 149 13.39 -10.72 -16.03
CA ASP A 149 12.93 -10.80 -17.42
C ASP A 149 11.95 -9.67 -17.75
N ARG A 150 11.23 -9.18 -16.74
CA ARG A 150 10.20 -8.15 -16.90
C ARG A 150 10.04 -7.30 -15.65
N ILE A 151 9.85 -6.00 -15.86
CA ILE A 151 9.25 -5.09 -14.86
C ILE A 151 7.81 -4.84 -15.29
N GLN A 152 6.84 -5.13 -14.42
CA GLN A 152 5.42 -4.92 -14.66
C GLN A 152 4.78 -4.21 -13.47
N ILE A 153 4.51 -2.92 -13.65
CA ILE A 153 3.77 -2.10 -12.68
C ILE A 153 2.42 -1.76 -13.29
N ARG A 154 1.33 -2.00 -12.56
CA ARG A 154 -0.06 -1.74 -12.99
C ARG A 154 -0.74 -0.80 -12.00
N GLY A 155 -1.82 -0.15 -12.41
CA GLY A 155 -2.55 0.77 -11.53
C GLY A 155 -1.74 2.02 -11.19
N ILE A 156 -0.94 2.53 -12.13
CA ILE A 156 -0.17 3.76 -11.95
C ILE A 156 -1.15 4.94 -12.09
N PRO A 157 -1.50 5.69 -11.03
CA PRO A 157 -2.31 6.88 -11.18
C PRO A 157 -1.50 7.97 -11.88
N GLN A 158 -2.18 8.84 -12.64
CA GLN A 158 -1.53 9.98 -13.31
C GLN A 158 -0.95 11.00 -12.31
N SER A 159 -1.61 11.15 -11.16
CA SER A 159 -1.18 12.02 -10.08
C SER A 159 -1.36 11.38 -8.71
N ILE A 160 -0.59 11.85 -7.73
CA ILE A 160 -0.63 11.48 -6.32
C ILE A 160 -0.91 12.77 -5.57
N SER A 161 -2.14 12.92 -5.04
CA SER A 161 -2.58 14.12 -4.32
C SER A 161 -2.27 15.44 -5.05
N GLY A 162 -2.45 15.47 -6.37
CA GLY A 162 -2.21 16.65 -7.23
C GLY A 162 -0.80 16.75 -7.82
N VAL A 163 0.17 15.95 -7.37
CA VAL A 163 1.53 15.90 -7.91
C VAL A 163 1.60 14.86 -9.03
N ALA A 164 2.27 15.17 -10.15
CA ALA A 164 2.46 14.18 -11.22
C ALA A 164 3.19 12.93 -10.70
N ASN A 165 2.65 11.75 -10.98
CA ASN A 165 3.32 10.50 -10.64
C ASN A 165 4.50 10.29 -11.60
N PRO A 166 5.76 10.23 -11.14
CA PRO A 166 6.90 10.05 -12.05
C PRO A 166 6.81 8.76 -12.87
N LEU A 167 6.18 7.70 -12.34
CA LEU A 167 5.97 6.46 -13.10
C LEU A 167 4.98 6.64 -14.26
N ALA A 168 4.03 7.58 -14.15
CA ALA A 168 3.09 7.89 -15.23
C ALA A 168 3.75 8.67 -16.38
N LEU A 169 4.82 9.41 -16.10
CA LEU A 169 5.56 10.22 -17.06
C LEU A 169 6.57 9.41 -17.91
N LEU A 170 6.73 8.11 -17.63
CA LEU A 170 7.66 7.26 -18.36
C LEU A 170 7.12 6.93 -19.76
N ALA A 171 8.01 6.96 -20.76
CA ALA A 171 7.68 6.65 -22.15
C ALA A 171 7.17 5.21 -22.36
N ALA A 172 7.48 4.30 -21.44
CA ALA A 172 7.01 2.91 -21.48
C ALA A 172 5.60 2.74 -20.87
N THR A 173 5.09 3.75 -20.17
CA THR A 173 3.77 3.72 -19.54
C THR A 173 2.68 3.87 -20.59
N ARG A 174 1.58 3.14 -20.39
CA ARG A 174 0.44 3.11 -21.30
C ARG A 174 -0.84 3.26 -20.50
N ASP A 175 -1.87 3.79 -21.15
CA ASP A 175 -3.19 3.92 -20.55
C ASP A 175 -3.75 2.57 -20.12
N SER A 176 -4.36 2.58 -18.93
CA SER A 176 -5.04 1.43 -18.38
C SER A 176 -6.46 1.34 -18.95
N LEU A 177 -6.96 0.12 -19.14
CA LEU A 177 -8.38 -0.12 -19.38
C LEU A 177 -9.23 0.11 -18.12
N HIS A 178 -8.59 0.18 -16.94
CA HIS A 178 -9.27 0.45 -15.69
C HIS A 178 -9.42 1.96 -15.48
N THR A 179 -10.63 2.37 -15.13
CA THR A 179 -10.94 3.76 -14.73
C THR A 179 -11.01 3.83 -13.22
N SER A 180 -10.35 4.83 -12.64
CA SER A 180 -10.56 5.23 -11.24
C SER A 180 -11.44 6.48 -11.19
N PHE A 181 -12.20 6.61 -10.10
CA PHE A 181 -13.01 7.79 -9.83
C PHE A 181 -12.61 8.34 -8.47
N GLY A 182 -12.33 9.64 -8.43
CA GLY A 182 -12.05 10.37 -7.19
C GLY A 182 -13.04 11.53 -7.06
N LEU A 183 -13.42 11.84 -5.82
CA LEU A 183 -14.25 12.98 -5.51
C LEU A 183 -13.62 13.72 -4.33
N ALA A 184 -13.28 15.00 -4.54
CA ALA A 184 -12.91 15.87 -3.45
C ALA A 184 -14.18 16.15 -2.63
N ILE A 185 -14.14 15.80 -1.33
CA ILE A 185 -15.23 16.05 -0.39
C ILE A 185 -14.73 17.15 0.55
N ASP A 186 -15.18 18.37 0.33
CA ASP A 186 -14.85 19.55 1.12
C ASP A 186 -16.13 20.23 1.65
N GLY A 187 -15.97 21.05 2.69
CA GLY A 187 -17.05 21.81 3.31
C GLY A 187 -18.03 20.99 4.16
N ASP A 188 -19.18 21.58 4.44
CA ASP A 188 -20.19 21.03 5.36
C ASP A 188 -20.73 19.65 4.89
N PRO A 189 -20.61 18.58 5.72
CA PRO A 189 -21.13 17.25 5.41
C PRO A 189 -22.61 17.19 5.01
N GLU A 190 -23.48 18.00 5.61
CA GLU A 190 -24.94 17.99 5.32
C GLU A 190 -25.26 18.42 3.88
N THR A 191 -24.32 19.14 3.26
CA THR A 191 -24.50 19.82 1.99
C THR A 191 -23.75 19.11 0.85
N VAL A 192 -22.90 18.11 1.18
CA VAL A 192 -22.06 17.34 0.23
C VAL A 192 -22.85 16.80 -0.96
N LEU A 193 -23.96 16.10 -0.73
CA LEU A 193 -24.73 15.49 -1.84
C LEU A 193 -25.29 16.54 -2.79
N LYS A 194 -25.77 17.68 -2.28
CA LYS A 194 -26.33 18.75 -3.11
C LYS A 194 -25.25 19.48 -3.90
N ARG A 195 -24.05 19.65 -3.33
CA ARG A 195 -22.92 20.32 -4.00
C ARG A 195 -22.29 19.44 -5.08
N LEU A 196 -22.10 18.16 -4.79
CA LEU A 196 -21.27 17.28 -5.61
C LEU A 196 -22.07 16.40 -6.59
N CYS A 197 -23.35 16.17 -6.33
CA CYS A 197 -24.17 15.27 -7.14
C CYS A 197 -25.27 16.00 -7.89
N ARG A 198 -25.67 15.44 -9.04
CA ARG A 198 -26.79 15.96 -9.84
C ARG A 198 -28.10 15.89 -9.02
N PRO A 199 -29.04 16.84 -9.19
CA PRO A 199 -30.31 16.84 -8.45
C PRO A 199 -31.11 15.53 -8.58
N SER A 200 -31.03 14.86 -9.74
CA SER A 200 -31.68 13.56 -9.97
C SER A 200 -31.10 12.45 -9.08
N PHE A 201 -29.78 12.43 -8.88
CA PHE A 201 -29.12 11.49 -7.97
C PHE A 201 -29.53 11.77 -6.52
N VAL A 202 -29.51 13.02 -6.08
CA VAL A 202 -29.92 13.41 -4.72
C VAL A 202 -31.37 12.99 -4.44
N LYS A 203 -32.28 13.19 -5.41
CA LYS A 203 -33.67 12.74 -5.32
C LYS A 203 -33.79 11.23 -5.21
N ALA A 204 -33.02 10.47 -6.00
CA ALA A 204 -33.01 9.01 -5.96
C ALA A 204 -32.47 8.49 -4.62
N PHE A 205 -31.33 9.01 -4.16
CA PHE A 205 -30.75 8.69 -2.85
C PHE A 205 -31.75 8.92 -1.71
N ASN A 206 -32.37 10.11 -1.64
CA ASN A 206 -33.35 10.43 -0.60
C ASN A 206 -34.62 9.56 -0.66
N LYS A 207 -34.99 9.06 -1.84
CA LYS A 207 -36.11 8.12 -1.99
C LYS A 207 -35.73 6.74 -1.45
N ASP A 208 -34.53 6.26 -1.76
CA ASP A 208 -34.05 4.95 -1.31
C ASP A 208 -33.77 4.97 0.20
N TRP A 209 -33.21 6.06 0.73
CA TRP A 209 -33.03 6.26 2.17
C TRP A 209 -34.35 6.19 2.94
N ARG A 210 -35.38 6.94 2.51
CA ARG A 210 -36.74 6.86 3.09
C ARG A 210 -37.40 5.50 2.94
N ARG A 211 -36.97 4.67 1.98
CA ARG A 211 -37.45 3.29 1.86
C ARG A 211 -36.82 2.43 2.97
N LEU A 212 -35.55 2.63 3.29
CA LEU A 212 -34.89 1.94 4.41
C LEU A 212 -35.52 2.34 5.74
N GLU A 213 -35.77 3.63 5.98
CA GLU A 213 -36.40 4.13 7.21
C GLU A 213 -37.80 3.55 7.45
N ARG A 214 -38.55 3.25 6.37
CA ARG A 214 -39.85 2.58 6.47
C ARG A 214 -39.76 1.10 6.82
N LEU A 215 -38.61 0.46 6.62
CA LEU A 215 -38.38 -0.94 7.02
C LEU A 215 -37.97 -1.06 8.48
N GLY A 216 -37.48 0.02 9.10
CA GLY A 216 -37.10 0.07 10.51
C GLY A 216 -36.00 1.09 10.81
N GLY A 217 -35.42 1.01 12.01
CA GLY A 217 -34.35 1.91 12.44
C GLY A 217 -33.10 1.73 11.58
N VAL A 218 -32.69 2.80 10.87
CA VAL A 218 -31.50 2.80 10.01
C VAL A 218 -30.33 3.43 10.77
N GLU A 219 -29.22 2.72 10.85
CA GLU A 219 -28.04 3.19 11.59
C GLU A 219 -26.77 2.95 10.77
N LEU A 220 -25.88 3.95 10.74
CA LEU A 220 -24.51 3.79 10.27
C LEU A 220 -23.60 3.59 11.51
N VAL A 221 -23.14 2.37 11.70
CA VAL A 221 -22.31 1.97 12.84
C VAL A 221 -20.84 1.98 12.44
N GLU A 222 -20.02 2.79 13.12
CA GLU A 222 -18.57 2.69 13.03
C GLU A 222 -18.05 1.56 13.94
N ALA A 223 -17.19 0.69 13.41
CA ALA A 223 -16.53 -0.34 14.18
C ALA A 223 -15.40 0.27 15.02
N ASN A 224 -15.73 0.71 16.24
CA ASN A 224 -14.79 1.36 17.17
C ASN A 224 -14.29 0.43 18.30
N THR A 225 -14.64 -0.86 18.24
CA THR A 225 -14.14 -1.89 19.16
C THR A 225 -13.75 -3.14 18.39
N PRO A 226 -12.85 -3.99 18.93
CA PRO A 226 -12.49 -5.25 18.28
C PRO A 226 -13.72 -6.12 17.97
N ALA A 227 -14.68 -6.20 18.90
CA ALA A 227 -15.90 -6.98 18.71
C ALA A 227 -16.74 -6.48 17.53
N LEU A 228 -16.89 -5.15 17.37
CA LEU A 228 -17.59 -4.58 16.22
C LEU A 228 -16.83 -4.78 14.91
N VAL A 229 -15.49 -4.70 14.93
CA VAL A 229 -14.66 -5.00 13.75
C VAL A 229 -14.93 -6.42 13.28
N GLU A 230 -14.90 -7.41 14.17
CA GLU A 230 -15.17 -8.82 13.82
C GLU A 230 -16.54 -9.00 13.18
N VAL A 231 -17.59 -8.44 13.80
CA VAL A 231 -18.97 -8.56 13.31
C VAL A 231 -19.14 -7.93 11.93
N ILE A 232 -18.67 -6.69 11.77
CA ILE A 232 -18.86 -5.93 10.53
C ILE A 232 -17.96 -6.49 9.41
N PHE A 233 -16.73 -6.90 9.72
CA PHE A 233 -15.80 -7.47 8.76
C PHE A 233 -16.27 -8.83 8.25
N ALA A 234 -16.77 -9.70 9.13
CA ALA A 234 -17.41 -10.95 8.72
C ALA A 234 -18.61 -10.70 7.79
N GLY A 235 -19.37 -9.64 8.06
CA GLY A 235 -20.42 -9.13 7.16
C GLY A 235 -19.91 -8.77 5.77
N LEU A 236 -18.82 -8.01 5.69
CA LEU A 236 -18.15 -7.63 4.44
C LEU A 236 -17.76 -8.86 3.63
N VAL A 237 -17.04 -9.80 4.25
CA VAL A 237 -16.56 -11.02 3.57
C VAL A 237 -17.73 -11.81 3.01
N ARG A 238 -18.78 -12.04 3.82
CA ARG A 238 -19.99 -12.77 3.38
C ARG A 238 -20.66 -12.09 2.18
N MET A 239 -20.93 -10.78 2.28
CA MET A 239 -21.62 -10.02 1.22
C MET A 239 -20.80 -10.01 -0.07
N ARG A 240 -19.50 -9.77 0.04
CA ARG A 240 -18.58 -9.70 -1.09
C ARG A 240 -18.44 -11.03 -1.81
N LEU A 241 -18.22 -12.13 -1.07
CA LEU A 241 -18.15 -13.48 -1.64
C LEU A 241 -19.47 -13.93 -2.28
N SER A 242 -20.63 -13.58 -1.70
CA SER A 242 -21.92 -13.85 -2.32
C SER A 242 -22.04 -13.12 -3.66
N ARG A 243 -21.75 -11.82 -3.66
CA ARG A 243 -21.89 -10.98 -4.86
C ARG A 243 -20.95 -11.38 -5.98
N PHE A 244 -19.70 -11.73 -5.67
CA PHE A 244 -18.74 -12.13 -6.69
C PHE A 244 -19.08 -13.49 -7.31
N ARG A 245 -19.65 -14.43 -6.53
CA ARG A 245 -20.17 -15.69 -7.05
C ARG A 245 -21.33 -15.49 -8.02
N GLU A 246 -22.30 -14.64 -7.68
CA GLU A 246 -23.40 -14.28 -8.58
C GLU A 246 -22.92 -13.68 -9.91
N LEU A 247 -21.83 -12.91 -9.87
CA LEU A 247 -21.24 -12.26 -11.05
C LEU A 247 -20.28 -13.17 -11.82
N GLY A 248 -19.99 -14.37 -11.34
CA GLY A 248 -18.99 -15.26 -11.94
C GLY A 248 -17.57 -14.69 -11.93
N ARG A 249 -17.23 -13.89 -10.91
CA ARG A 249 -15.92 -13.21 -10.80
C ARG A 249 -15.07 -13.82 -9.70
N PHE A 250 -13.77 -13.90 -9.94
CA PHE A 250 -12.79 -14.23 -8.91
C PHE A 250 -12.67 -13.10 -7.88
N ASP A 251 -12.57 -13.45 -6.60
CA ASP A 251 -12.34 -12.51 -5.50
C ASP A 251 -11.13 -12.94 -4.67
N LEU A 252 -10.25 -12.00 -4.35
CA LEU A 252 -9.11 -12.23 -3.47
C LEU A 252 -9.54 -12.65 -2.06
N LEU A 253 -10.73 -12.25 -1.60
CA LEU A 253 -11.27 -12.69 -0.31
C LEU A 253 -11.66 -14.18 -0.25
N THR A 254 -11.44 -14.94 -1.32
CA THR A 254 -11.48 -16.41 -1.27
C THR A 254 -10.22 -17.01 -0.65
N GLN A 255 -9.16 -16.22 -0.48
CA GLN A 255 -7.89 -16.65 0.10
C GLN A 255 -7.82 -16.26 1.58
N ALA A 256 -7.56 -17.23 2.46
CA ALA A 256 -7.49 -17.00 3.90
C ALA A 256 -6.46 -15.93 4.29
N ALA A 257 -5.26 -15.96 3.69
CA ALA A 257 -4.22 -14.97 3.94
C ALA A 257 -4.65 -13.53 3.64
N VAL A 258 -5.44 -13.32 2.58
CA VAL A 258 -5.98 -11.99 2.22
C VAL A 258 -7.06 -11.56 3.21
N VAL A 259 -7.95 -12.48 3.61
CA VAL A 259 -8.96 -12.21 4.65
C VAL A 259 -8.28 -11.81 5.96
N ASP A 260 -7.25 -12.56 6.38
CA ASP A 260 -6.47 -12.27 7.59
C ASP A 260 -5.74 -10.94 7.48
N PHE A 261 -5.19 -10.60 6.31
CA PHE A 261 -4.56 -9.31 6.07
C PHE A 261 -5.53 -8.14 6.31
N TYR A 262 -6.69 -8.13 5.64
CA TYR A 262 -7.67 -7.05 5.82
C TYR A 262 -8.27 -7.02 7.24
N ARG A 263 -8.45 -8.19 7.86
CA ARG A 263 -8.93 -8.29 9.25
C ARG A 263 -7.94 -7.64 10.22
N ASN A 264 -6.66 -7.98 10.11
CA ASN A 264 -5.62 -7.44 10.98
C ASN A 264 -5.46 -5.93 10.77
N ALA A 265 -5.45 -5.47 9.51
CA ALA A 265 -5.39 -4.05 9.21
C ALA A 265 -6.60 -3.28 9.80
N ALA A 266 -7.80 -3.86 9.80
CA ALA A 266 -8.97 -3.26 10.45
C ALA A 266 -8.87 -3.22 11.99
N LEU A 267 -8.24 -4.21 12.61
CA LEU A 267 -8.00 -4.23 14.06
C LEU A 267 -6.91 -3.23 14.46
N GLU A 268 -5.81 -3.18 13.71
CA GLU A 268 -4.72 -2.21 13.90
C GLU A 268 -5.22 -0.77 13.69
N GLY A 269 -6.11 -0.58 12.71
CA GLY A 269 -6.82 0.67 12.42
C GLY A 269 -7.59 1.28 13.59
N LEU A 270 -7.99 0.49 14.59
CA LEU A 270 -8.59 1.01 15.83
C LEU A 270 -7.63 1.90 16.62
N SER A 271 -6.32 1.66 16.48
CA SER A 271 -5.28 2.37 17.23
C SER A 271 -4.68 3.55 16.47
N ASP A 272 -4.49 3.42 15.15
CA ASP A 272 -3.78 4.41 14.33
C ASP A 272 -4.68 5.15 13.33
N GLY A 273 -5.95 4.74 13.19
CA GLY A 273 -6.90 5.33 12.27
C GLY A 273 -6.67 5.00 10.79
N SER A 274 -5.68 4.16 10.47
CA SER A 274 -5.31 3.81 9.09
C SER A 274 -6.42 3.06 8.36
N VAL A 275 -7.23 2.30 9.09
CA VAL A 275 -8.40 1.61 8.57
C VAL A 275 -9.62 1.93 9.41
N ARG A 276 -10.73 2.26 8.74
CA ARG A 276 -12.04 2.44 9.36
C ARG A 276 -13.07 1.56 8.68
N LEU A 277 -13.95 0.97 9.48
CA LEU A 277 -14.97 0.05 9.01
C LEU A 277 -16.35 0.52 9.48
N PHE A 278 -17.29 0.61 8.55
CA PHE A 278 -18.66 1.05 8.82
C PHE A 278 -19.66 0.01 8.35
N GLY A 279 -20.66 -0.27 9.17
CA GLY A 279 -21.81 -1.09 8.82
C GLY A 279 -23.08 -0.27 8.72
N LEU A 280 -23.83 -0.40 7.63
CA LEU A 280 -25.19 0.13 7.53
C LEU A 280 -26.17 -0.95 8.00
N ARG A 281 -26.93 -0.66 9.05
CA ARG A 281 -27.92 -1.56 9.63
C ARG A 281 -29.34 -1.06 9.39
N VAL A 282 -30.27 -2.00 9.24
CA VAL A 282 -31.72 -1.76 9.33
C VAL A 282 -32.26 -2.72 10.40
N CYS A 283 -32.71 -2.17 11.52
CA CYS A 283 -32.90 -2.91 12.75
C CYS A 283 -31.61 -3.70 13.08
N GLU A 284 -31.72 -5.01 13.33
CA GLU A 284 -30.56 -5.84 13.62
C GLU A 284 -29.77 -6.26 12.37
N ALA A 285 -30.33 -6.11 11.16
CA ALA A 285 -29.75 -6.61 9.93
C ALA A 285 -28.66 -5.69 9.39
N LEU A 286 -27.43 -6.19 9.29
CA LEU A 286 -26.35 -5.55 8.55
C LEU A 286 -26.59 -5.71 7.04
N ILE A 287 -26.82 -4.61 6.32
CA ILE A 287 -27.20 -4.61 4.90
C ILE A 287 -26.10 -4.10 3.96
N ALA A 288 -25.15 -3.32 4.46
CA ALA A 288 -23.98 -2.91 3.70
C ALA A 288 -22.79 -2.70 4.63
N VAL A 289 -21.58 -2.82 4.07
CA VAL A 289 -20.34 -2.56 4.78
C VAL A 289 -19.43 -1.70 3.91
N LYS A 290 -18.75 -0.74 4.53
CA LYS A 290 -17.72 0.08 3.91
C LYS A 290 -16.42 -0.08 4.69
N TYR A 291 -15.39 -0.56 3.99
CA TYR A 291 -14.00 -0.56 4.46
C TYR A 291 -13.29 0.65 3.85
N LEU A 292 -12.60 1.42 4.68
CA LEU A 292 -11.81 2.58 4.27
C LEU A 292 -10.37 2.38 4.71
N LEU A 293 -9.45 2.63 3.78
CA LEU A 293 -8.03 2.79 4.04
C LEU A 293 -7.72 4.29 3.91
N ILE A 294 -7.05 4.86 4.91
CA ILE A 294 -6.85 6.31 5.08
C ILE A 294 -5.36 6.65 5.02
#